data_AF-A0A929JVT5-F1
#
_entry.id   AF-A0A929JVT5-F1
#
_cell.length_a   1.000
_cell.length_b   1.000
_cell.length_c   1.000
_cell.angle_alpha   90.00
_cell.angle_beta   90.00
_cell.angle_gamma   90.00
#
_symmetry.space_group_name_H-M   'P 1'
#
loop_
_entity.id
_entity.type
_entity.pdbx_description
1 polymer ?
#
loop_
_entity_poly.entity_id
_entity_poly.type
_entity_poly.pdbx_seq_one_letter_code
_entity_poly.pdbx_strand_id
1 'polypeptide(L)'
;MNDNKRRAIVWDTIERLAFRPNPPASWLGVYAKTLHRFWGVEPTRVHFARNDKFSVTFLNLGCCYSIDLVDKYSASFVHDSSDCLHWQTHVDPGFHSKASLQTTVGKYPSQQMDNKLRRDVDAVLDGMLFHPRCHAHIEDLGIRHVQLDQDRGGLSSHEVRIGGGIENPYVFLFHLRYQFCLVSDQVRQTERLRLIDLFEDAIKDKDETVNASKLFNF
;
A
#
# COMPACT_ATOMS: atom_id res chain seq x y z
N MET A 1 11.17 -24.06 -9.72
CA MET A 1 11.52 -23.02 -8.72
C MET A 1 10.50 -23.07 -7.59
N ASN A 2 10.92 -22.97 -6.33
CA ASN A 2 9.98 -23.01 -5.19
C ASN A 2 9.16 -21.71 -5.08
N ASP A 3 8.12 -21.73 -4.26
CA ASP A 3 7.19 -20.60 -4.10
C ASP A 3 7.89 -19.34 -3.57
N ASN A 4 8.76 -19.46 -2.57
CA ASN A 4 9.46 -18.31 -1.99
C ASN A 4 10.34 -17.59 -3.01
N LYS A 5 11.07 -18.31 -3.87
CA LYS A 5 11.88 -17.70 -4.93
C LYS A 5 10.99 -17.02 -5.98
N ARG A 6 9.87 -17.63 -6.37
CA ARG A 6 8.95 -17.02 -7.34
C ARG A 6 8.35 -15.73 -6.78
N ARG A 7 7.88 -15.75 -5.53
CA ARG A 7 7.32 -14.58 -4.85
C ARG A 7 8.36 -13.48 -4.63
N ALA A 8 9.61 -13.82 -4.35
CA ALA A 8 10.69 -12.83 -4.30
C ALA A 8 10.92 -12.14 -5.66
N ILE A 9 10.91 -12.91 -6.78
CA ILE A 9 10.99 -12.32 -8.13
C ILE A 9 9.81 -11.38 -8.39
N VAL A 10 8.59 -11.79 -8.02
CA VAL A 10 7.39 -10.96 -8.18
C VAL A 10 7.48 -9.69 -7.35
N TRP A 11 7.91 -9.78 -6.09
CA TRP A 11 8.11 -8.62 -5.20
C TRP A 11 9.06 -7.59 -5.82
N ASP A 12 10.26 -8.02 -6.22
CA ASP A 12 11.24 -7.13 -6.84
C ASP A 12 10.76 -6.57 -8.18
N THR A 13 9.98 -7.36 -8.92
CA THR A 13 9.40 -6.93 -10.21
C THR A 13 8.35 -5.84 -9.99
N ILE A 14 7.43 -6.00 -9.03
CA ILE A 14 6.40 -5.01 -8.71
C ILE A 14 7.04 -3.70 -8.23
N GLU A 15 8.04 -3.78 -7.34
CA GLU A 15 8.79 -2.60 -6.91
C GLU A 15 9.39 -1.84 -8.10
N ARG A 16 10.06 -2.56 -9.01
CA ARG A 16 10.68 -1.97 -10.19
C ARG A 16 9.65 -1.37 -11.15
N LEU A 17 8.53 -2.05 -11.38
CA LEU A 17 7.49 -1.62 -12.32
C LEU A 17 6.79 -0.33 -11.87
N ALA A 18 6.44 -0.21 -10.58
CA ALA A 18 5.49 0.80 -10.11
C ALA A 18 6.03 1.70 -8.98
N PHE A 19 7.03 1.25 -8.22
CA PHE A 19 7.46 1.89 -6.96
C PHE A 19 8.93 2.31 -6.97
N ARG A 20 9.53 2.43 -8.16
CA ARG A 20 10.81 3.11 -8.39
C ARG A 20 10.65 4.19 -9.47
N PRO A 21 9.72 5.15 -9.29
CA PRO A 21 9.37 6.10 -10.33
C PRO A 21 10.55 7.00 -10.69
N ASN A 22 10.71 7.27 -11.98
CA ASN A 22 11.65 8.24 -12.50
C ASN A 22 11.00 9.01 -13.67
N PRO A 23 10.63 10.30 -13.50
CA PRO A 23 10.84 11.13 -12.32
C PRO A 23 9.80 10.90 -11.21
N PRO A 24 10.18 11.00 -9.92
CA PRO A 24 9.25 10.89 -8.79
C PRO A 24 8.05 11.84 -8.78
N ALA A 25 8.21 13.04 -9.35
CA ALA A 25 7.19 14.09 -9.27
C ALA A 25 5.89 13.70 -9.98
N SER A 26 5.95 12.93 -11.07
CA SER A 26 4.76 12.46 -11.77
C SER A 26 3.95 11.49 -10.91
N TRP A 27 4.63 10.58 -10.21
CA TRP A 27 4.01 9.63 -9.30
C TRP A 27 3.31 10.33 -8.14
N LEU A 28 4.03 11.23 -7.46
CA LEU A 28 3.48 11.99 -6.33
C LEU A 28 2.32 12.92 -6.75
N GLY A 29 2.41 13.52 -7.94
CA GLY A 29 1.35 14.35 -8.49
C GLY A 29 0.06 13.57 -8.77
N VAL A 30 0.14 12.32 -9.25
CA VAL A 30 -1.04 11.47 -9.45
C VAL A 30 -1.56 10.93 -8.12
N TYR A 31 -0.66 10.55 -7.20
CA TYR A 31 -1.02 10.15 -5.84
C TYR A 31 -1.88 11.24 -5.16
N ALA A 32 -1.40 12.49 -5.14
CA ALA A 32 -2.14 13.64 -4.60
C ALA A 32 -3.57 13.75 -5.13
N LYS A 33 -3.71 13.62 -6.46
CA LYS A 33 -4.98 13.81 -7.16
C LYS A 33 -5.95 12.63 -6.99
N THR A 34 -5.50 11.48 -6.51
CA THR A 34 -6.34 10.27 -6.42
C THR A 34 -6.68 9.86 -4.99
N LEU A 35 -5.98 10.40 -3.99
CA LEU A 35 -6.25 10.09 -2.58
C LEU A 35 -7.70 10.36 -2.19
N HIS A 36 -8.17 11.59 -2.40
CA HIS A 36 -9.51 12.01 -1.99
C HIS A 36 -10.61 11.16 -2.63
N ARG A 37 -10.49 10.89 -3.95
CA ARG A 37 -11.42 10.04 -4.70
C ARG A 37 -11.45 8.62 -4.15
N PHE A 38 -10.28 8.05 -3.85
CA PHE A 38 -10.20 6.70 -3.31
C PHE A 38 -10.71 6.60 -1.87
N TRP A 39 -10.52 7.65 -1.07
CA TRP A 39 -11.02 7.74 0.30
C TRP A 39 -12.46 8.25 0.39
N GLY A 40 -13.12 8.55 -0.73
CA GLY A 40 -14.50 9.06 -0.72
C GLY A 40 -14.66 10.38 0.05
N VAL A 41 -13.60 11.19 0.11
CA VAL A 41 -13.61 12.50 0.77
C VAL A 41 -13.50 13.62 -0.26
N GLU A 42 -13.91 14.82 0.15
CA GLU A 42 -13.75 16.02 -0.67
C GLU A 42 -12.27 16.25 -1.05
N PRO A 43 -11.99 16.77 -2.25
CA PRO A 43 -10.63 17.10 -2.66
C PRO A 43 -9.97 18.05 -1.66
N THR A 44 -9.01 17.52 -0.91
CA THR A 44 -8.05 18.34 -0.16
C THR A 44 -6.84 18.65 -1.05
N ARG A 45 -5.92 19.50 -0.57
CA ARG A 45 -4.81 20.11 -1.34
C ARG A 45 -4.25 19.22 -2.46
N VAL A 46 -4.11 19.82 -3.65
CA VAL A 46 -3.72 19.15 -4.89
C VAL A 46 -2.20 18.96 -5.07
N HIS A 47 -1.41 19.17 -4.02
CA HIS A 47 0.04 19.13 -4.13
C HIS A 47 0.65 18.19 -3.09
N PHE A 48 1.38 17.19 -3.58
CA PHE A 48 2.26 16.34 -2.81
C PHE A 48 3.66 16.46 -3.40
N ALA A 49 4.59 16.97 -2.61
CA ALA A 49 6.02 17.00 -2.95
C ALA A 49 6.74 15.79 -2.32
N ARG A 50 8.07 15.73 -2.48
CA ARG A 50 8.89 14.73 -1.78
C ARG A 50 8.87 14.92 -0.26
N ASN A 51 8.59 16.14 0.19
CA ASN A 51 8.44 16.50 1.59
C ASN A 51 7.07 17.15 1.73
N ASP A 52 6.14 16.45 2.36
CA ASP A 52 4.77 16.94 2.48
C ASP A 52 4.06 16.37 3.70
N LYS A 53 2.84 16.84 3.92
CA LYS A 53 1.95 16.33 4.96
C LYS A 53 0.52 16.25 4.47
N PHE A 54 -0.19 15.24 4.95
CA PHE A 54 -1.62 15.09 4.74
C PHE A 54 -2.30 14.69 6.04
N SER A 55 -3.57 15.05 6.15
CA SER A 55 -4.41 14.69 7.28
C SER A 55 -5.44 13.65 6.84
N VAL A 56 -5.55 12.60 7.64
CA VAL A 56 -6.62 11.60 7.57
C VAL A 56 -7.65 12.04 8.59
N THR A 57 -8.57 12.91 8.16
CA THR A 57 -9.47 13.67 9.06
C THR A 57 -10.33 12.77 9.94
N PHE A 58 -10.85 11.68 9.39
CA PHE A 58 -11.67 10.72 10.12
C PHE A 58 -10.88 9.86 11.13
N LEU A 59 -9.53 9.86 11.05
CA LEU A 59 -8.65 9.25 12.05
C LEU A 59 -8.03 10.28 12.99
N ASN A 60 -8.31 11.56 12.80
CA ASN A 60 -7.61 12.66 13.47
C ASN A 60 -6.07 12.53 13.40
N LEU A 61 -5.57 11.99 12.28
CA LEU A 61 -4.18 11.57 12.11
C LEU A 61 -3.51 12.41 11.02
N GLY A 62 -2.49 13.16 11.40
CA GLY A 62 -1.56 13.79 10.47
C GLY A 62 -0.43 12.83 10.10
N CYS A 63 -0.11 12.73 8.82
CA CYS A 63 1.08 12.06 8.33
C CYS A 63 1.99 13.10 7.69
N CYS A 64 3.22 13.21 8.17
CA CYS A 64 4.29 14.00 7.57
C CYS A 64 5.33 13.05 7.02
N TYR A 65 5.85 13.31 5.83
CA TYR A 65 6.91 12.48 5.25
C TYR A 65 7.96 13.33 4.54
N SER A 66 9.17 12.77 4.42
CA SER A 66 10.31 13.36 3.72
C SER A 66 11.03 12.27 2.94
N ILE A 67 11.12 12.41 1.61
CA ILE A 67 11.78 11.46 0.71
C ILE A 67 13.03 12.11 0.13
N ASP A 68 14.19 11.78 0.70
CA ASP A 68 15.47 12.19 0.12
C ASP A 68 15.80 11.27 -1.07
N LEU A 69 15.79 9.96 -0.80
CA LEU A 69 16.06 8.86 -1.73
C LEU A 69 15.11 7.68 -1.44
N VAL A 70 15.09 6.67 -2.31
CA VAL A 70 14.27 5.46 -2.10
C VAL A 70 14.65 4.72 -0.82
N ASP A 71 15.94 4.72 -0.48
CA ASP A 71 16.53 4.09 0.70
C ASP A 71 16.70 5.04 1.89
N LYS A 72 16.34 6.32 1.72
CA LYS A 72 16.42 7.34 2.77
C LYS A 72 15.16 8.20 2.75
N TYR A 73 14.20 7.79 3.57
CA TYR A 73 13.00 8.57 3.82
C TYR A 73 12.62 8.51 5.31
N SER A 74 11.78 9.43 5.73
CA SER A 74 11.14 9.40 7.03
C SER A 74 9.65 9.63 6.88
N ALA A 75 8.87 9.02 7.76
CA ALA A 75 7.46 9.32 7.95
C ALA A 75 7.19 9.43 9.45
N SER A 76 6.43 10.43 9.84
CA SER A 76 5.95 10.62 11.19
C SER A 76 4.44 10.76 11.20
N PHE A 77 3.84 10.23 12.25
CA PHE A 77 2.41 10.32 12.50
C PHE A 77 2.19 11.19 13.73
N VAL A 78 1.31 12.17 13.61
CA VAL A 78 0.94 13.06 14.71
C VAL A 78 -0.57 12.97 14.84
N HIS A 79 -1.04 12.57 16.01
CA HIS A 79 -2.46 12.57 16.32
C HIS A 79 -2.84 13.91 16.92
N ASP A 80 -3.94 14.49 16.46
CA ASP A 80 -4.38 15.83 16.84
C ASP A 80 -5.23 15.83 18.12
N SER A 81 -5.11 14.79 18.98
CA SER A 81 -5.74 14.73 20.30
C SER A 81 -4.73 14.83 21.43
N SER A 82 -5.20 15.31 22.58
CA SER A 82 -4.45 15.23 23.85
C SER A 82 -4.26 13.82 24.38
N ASP A 83 -5.05 12.85 23.89
CA ASP A 83 -5.03 11.48 24.40
C ASP A 83 -3.78 10.72 23.91
N CYS A 84 -3.20 9.93 24.80
CA CYS A 84 -2.09 9.04 24.45
C CYS A 84 -2.59 7.91 23.56
N LEU A 85 -2.11 7.87 22.31
CA LEU A 85 -2.30 6.71 21.46
C LEU A 85 -1.34 5.58 21.85
N HIS A 86 -1.86 4.37 21.89
CA HIS A 86 -1.06 3.16 22.02
C HIS A 86 -0.87 2.53 20.64
N TRP A 87 0.40 2.31 20.28
CA TRP A 87 0.77 1.58 19.08
C TRP A 87 0.97 0.12 19.45
N GLN A 88 0.26 -0.77 18.78
CA GLN A 88 0.41 -2.21 18.96
C GLN A 88 1.05 -2.81 17.72
N THR A 89 2.23 -3.40 17.88
CA THR A 89 2.97 -4.02 16.77
C THR A 89 2.71 -5.52 16.72
N HIS A 90 2.31 -6.03 15.56
CA HIS A 90 2.08 -7.44 15.29
C HIS A 90 3.07 -7.98 14.25
N VAL A 91 3.33 -9.30 14.34
CA VAL A 91 4.08 -10.07 13.35
C VAL A 91 3.28 -11.31 12.99
N ASP A 92 2.68 -11.30 11.81
CA ASP A 92 1.79 -12.37 11.37
C ASP A 92 2.50 -13.35 10.45
N PRO A 93 2.87 -14.56 10.93
CA PRO A 93 3.74 -15.46 10.18
C PRO A 93 3.11 -15.98 8.87
N GLY A 94 1.79 -15.89 8.73
CA GLY A 94 1.04 -16.27 7.52
C GLY A 94 1.25 -15.35 6.32
N PHE A 95 1.81 -14.14 6.53
CA PHE A 95 2.03 -13.16 5.48
C PHE A 95 3.52 -12.97 5.17
N HIS A 96 3.79 -12.41 4.00
CA HIS A 96 5.14 -12.17 3.52
C HIS A 96 5.64 -10.77 3.87
N SER A 97 6.93 -10.68 4.17
CA SER A 97 7.74 -9.48 4.03
C SER A 97 8.87 -9.75 3.06
N LYS A 98 9.50 -8.70 2.52
CA LYS A 98 10.68 -8.85 1.67
C LYS A 98 11.78 -9.67 2.35
N ALA A 99 12.07 -9.39 3.63
CA ALA A 99 13.03 -10.12 4.44
C ALA A 99 12.65 -11.60 4.70
N SER A 100 11.37 -11.96 4.66
CA SER A 100 10.92 -13.35 4.82
C SER A 100 11.09 -14.20 3.55
N LEU A 101 11.31 -13.54 2.40
CA LEU A 101 11.45 -14.20 1.11
C LEU A 101 12.93 -14.49 0.82
N GLN A 102 13.18 -15.51 -0.02
CA GLN A 102 14.55 -15.83 -0.42
C GLN A 102 15.05 -14.77 -1.41
N THR A 103 16.21 -14.16 -1.12
CA THR A 103 16.89 -13.28 -2.09
C THR A 103 17.07 -14.02 -3.40
N THR A 104 16.68 -13.39 -4.49
CA THR A 104 16.72 -14.00 -5.81
C THR A 104 17.10 -12.96 -6.84
N VAL A 105 17.79 -13.41 -7.89
CA VAL A 105 18.10 -12.61 -9.07
C VAL A 105 17.62 -13.42 -10.26
N GLY A 106 16.81 -12.81 -11.13
CA GLY A 106 16.38 -13.46 -12.37
C GLY A 106 14.95 -13.13 -12.79
N LYS A 107 14.46 -13.90 -13.75
CA LYS A 107 13.13 -13.75 -14.36
C LYS A 107 12.17 -14.81 -13.82
N TYR A 108 10.88 -14.47 -13.79
CA TYR A 108 9.85 -15.42 -13.41
C TYR A 108 9.85 -16.60 -14.40
N PRO A 109 9.78 -17.86 -13.92
CA PRO A 109 9.88 -19.03 -14.79
C PRO A 109 8.69 -19.12 -15.76
N SER A 110 8.95 -19.03 -17.06
CA SER A 110 7.91 -19.02 -18.11
C SER A 110 6.98 -20.23 -18.05
N GLN A 111 7.51 -21.41 -17.74
CA GLN A 111 6.72 -22.65 -17.58
C GLN A 111 5.69 -22.60 -16.45
N GLN A 112 5.79 -21.65 -15.53
CA GLN A 112 4.88 -21.49 -14.38
C GLN A 112 4.01 -20.23 -14.51
N MET A 113 4.16 -19.46 -15.59
CA MET A 113 3.48 -18.17 -15.78
C MET A 113 1.97 -18.31 -15.69
N ASP A 114 1.39 -19.19 -16.50
CA ASP A 114 -0.07 -19.30 -16.66
C ASP A 114 -0.78 -19.86 -15.42
N ASN A 115 -0.09 -20.70 -14.63
CA ASN A 115 -0.70 -21.49 -13.56
C ASN A 115 -0.35 -21.00 -12.14
N LYS A 116 0.67 -20.17 -11.98
CA LYS A 116 1.19 -19.76 -10.66
C LYS A 116 1.32 -18.25 -10.48
N LEU A 117 1.47 -17.47 -11.55
CA LEU A 117 1.76 -16.04 -11.42
C LEU A 117 0.69 -15.30 -10.63
N ARG A 118 -0.59 -15.45 -10.99
CA ARG A 118 -1.70 -14.77 -10.29
C ARG A 118 -1.65 -14.96 -8.77
N ARG A 119 -1.47 -16.21 -8.34
CA ARG A 119 -1.37 -16.57 -6.91
C ARG A 119 -0.14 -15.97 -6.25
N ASP A 120 0.99 -15.94 -6.96
CA ASP A 120 2.22 -15.34 -6.42
C ASP A 120 2.12 -13.81 -6.36
N VAL A 121 1.44 -13.16 -7.32
CA VAL A 121 1.12 -11.71 -7.31
C VAL A 121 0.19 -11.38 -6.15
N ASP A 122 -0.90 -12.12 -5.98
CA ASP A 122 -1.83 -11.95 -4.86
C ASP A 122 -1.12 -12.06 -3.52
N ALA A 123 -0.36 -13.15 -3.30
CA ALA A 123 0.40 -13.34 -2.06
C ALA A 123 1.45 -12.25 -1.79
N VAL A 124 2.08 -11.71 -2.84
CA VAL A 124 3.04 -10.61 -2.71
C VAL A 124 2.34 -9.29 -2.39
N LEU A 125 1.26 -8.94 -3.11
CA LEU A 125 0.51 -7.72 -2.85
C LEU A 125 -0.14 -7.74 -1.47
N ASP A 126 -0.57 -8.91 -1.01
CA ASP A 126 -1.07 -9.11 0.35
C ASP A 126 -0.01 -8.73 1.39
N GLY A 127 1.18 -9.31 1.31
CA GLY A 127 2.28 -8.98 2.22
C GLY A 127 2.89 -7.58 2.00
N MET A 128 2.69 -6.97 0.84
CA MET A 128 3.26 -5.67 0.50
C MET A 128 2.34 -4.51 0.90
N LEU A 129 1.04 -4.62 0.64
CA LEU A 129 0.09 -3.51 0.68
C LEU A 129 -1.10 -3.75 1.61
N PHE A 130 -1.65 -4.96 1.65
CA PHE A 130 -2.98 -5.21 2.24
C PHE A 130 -2.89 -5.73 3.68
N HIS A 131 -2.07 -6.74 3.92
CA HIS A 131 -1.80 -7.35 5.22
C HIS A 131 -0.30 -7.63 5.37
N PRO A 132 0.50 -6.58 5.59
CA PRO A 132 1.95 -6.76 5.72
C PRO A 132 2.30 -7.60 6.94
N ARG A 133 3.30 -8.48 6.81
CA ARG A 133 3.74 -9.38 7.89
C ARG A 133 4.02 -8.64 9.20
N CYS A 134 4.79 -7.57 9.14
CA CYS A 134 5.08 -6.72 10.28
C CYS A 134 4.28 -5.44 10.12
N HIS A 135 3.40 -5.15 11.07
CA HIS A 135 2.60 -3.94 11.05
C HIS A 135 2.25 -3.49 12.45
N ALA A 136 1.86 -2.23 12.56
CA ALA A 136 1.29 -1.67 13.75
C ALA A 136 -0.17 -1.30 13.52
N HIS A 137 -0.96 -1.49 14.57
CA HIS A 137 -2.28 -0.92 14.73
C HIS A 137 -2.19 0.29 15.65
N ILE A 138 -3.14 1.20 15.49
CA ILE A 138 -3.35 2.27 16.45
C ILE A 138 -4.59 1.86 17.27
N GLU A 139 -4.37 1.48 18.52
CA GLU A 139 -5.46 1.17 19.45
C GLU A 139 -6.24 2.44 19.78
N ASP A 140 -7.51 2.28 20.13
CA ASP A 140 -8.36 3.36 20.67
C ASP A 140 -8.44 4.64 19.82
N LEU A 141 -8.32 4.54 18.50
CA LEU A 141 -8.54 5.66 17.56
C LEU A 141 -9.92 6.32 17.63
N GLY A 142 -10.81 5.89 18.54
CA GLY A 142 -12.11 6.51 18.71
C GLY A 142 -12.98 6.47 17.45
N ILE A 143 -12.61 5.67 16.43
CA ILE A 143 -13.47 5.28 15.31
C ILE A 143 -14.57 4.41 15.91
N ARG A 144 -15.45 5.04 16.67
CA ARG A 144 -16.68 4.42 17.12
C ARG A 144 -17.44 4.14 15.84
N HIS A 145 -17.80 2.88 15.66
CA HIS A 145 -18.76 2.35 14.68
C HIS A 145 -19.84 3.39 14.27
N VAL A 146 -20.28 4.23 15.20
CA VAL A 146 -21.33 5.24 15.12
C VAL A 146 -21.29 6.21 13.92
N GLN A 147 -20.16 6.50 13.25
CA GLN A 147 -20.17 7.35 12.03
C GLN A 147 -20.12 6.58 10.70
N LEU A 148 -19.81 5.28 10.72
CA LEU A 148 -19.82 4.41 9.53
C LEU A 148 -20.98 3.39 9.56
N ASP A 149 -21.77 3.40 10.63
CA ASP A 149 -22.80 2.40 10.91
C ASP A 149 -24.19 3.03 10.99
N GLN A 150 -24.58 3.64 9.87
CA GLN A 150 -26.00 3.81 9.53
C GLN A 150 -26.28 3.21 8.15
N ASP A 151 -25.70 2.06 7.76
CA ASP A 151 -26.47 1.04 7.00
C ASP A 151 -25.70 -0.17 6.41
N ARG A 152 -24.36 -0.27 6.38
CA ARG A 152 -23.68 -1.50 5.87
C ARG A 152 -22.16 -1.52 6.16
N GLY A 153 -21.69 -2.35 7.09
CA GLY A 153 -20.34 -2.94 7.04
C GLY A 153 -19.14 -2.00 7.13
N GLY A 154 -19.14 -1.06 8.08
CA GLY A 154 -17.98 -0.21 8.37
C GLY A 154 -16.76 -1.01 8.83
N LEU A 155 -15.57 -0.57 8.40
CA LEU A 155 -14.29 -1.16 8.79
C LEU A 155 -13.92 -0.75 10.24
N SER A 156 -13.42 -1.70 11.04
CA SER A 156 -12.95 -1.44 12.40
C SER A 156 -11.57 -0.75 12.38
N SER A 157 -11.25 0.04 13.40
CA SER A 157 -9.90 0.63 13.56
C SER A 157 -8.79 -0.42 13.57
N HIS A 158 -9.11 -1.66 13.96
CA HIS A 158 -8.18 -2.79 14.00
C HIS A 158 -7.84 -3.33 12.60
N GLU A 159 -8.52 -2.86 11.56
CA GLU A 159 -8.23 -3.23 10.17
C GLU A 159 -7.26 -2.26 9.50
N VAL A 160 -6.95 -1.13 10.14
CA VAL A 160 -5.91 -0.21 9.67
C VAL A 160 -4.57 -0.75 10.14
N ARG A 161 -3.70 -1.03 9.17
CA ARG A 161 -2.34 -1.52 9.39
C ARG A 161 -1.35 -0.50 8.87
N ILE A 162 -0.32 -0.20 9.65
CA ILE A 162 0.76 0.69 9.25
C ILE A 162 2.07 -0.08 9.35
N GLY A 163 2.81 -0.19 8.26
CA GLY A 163 4.09 -0.91 8.24
C GLY A 163 4.41 -1.62 6.92
N GLY A 164 3.45 -1.67 5.99
CA GLY A 164 3.69 -2.18 4.65
C GLY A 164 4.66 -1.29 3.87
N GLY A 165 5.63 -1.92 3.20
CA GLY A 165 6.52 -1.21 2.29
C GLY A 165 7.52 -0.25 2.94
N ILE A 166 7.83 -0.39 4.23
CA ILE A 166 8.71 0.55 4.96
C ILE A 166 10.14 0.69 4.41
N GLU A 167 10.55 -0.20 3.50
CA GLU A 167 11.86 -0.14 2.83
C GLU A 167 11.80 0.67 1.52
N ASN A 168 10.61 1.11 1.10
CA ASN A 168 10.39 1.87 -0.12
C ASN A 168 9.27 2.92 0.08
N PRO A 169 9.57 4.22 0.02
CA PRO A 169 8.61 5.28 0.31
C PRO A 169 7.37 5.26 -0.58
N TYR A 170 7.49 4.82 -1.84
CA TYR A 170 6.34 4.78 -2.77
C TYR A 170 5.43 3.59 -2.47
N VAL A 171 5.99 2.45 -2.06
CA VAL A 171 5.20 1.32 -1.56
C VAL A 171 4.50 1.75 -0.27
N PHE A 172 5.24 2.37 0.65
CA PHE A 172 4.71 2.85 1.92
C PHE A 172 3.55 3.83 1.73
N LEU A 173 3.70 4.86 0.88
CA LEU A 173 2.62 5.82 0.59
C LEU A 173 1.41 5.14 -0.07
N PHE A 174 1.63 4.22 -1.01
CA PHE A 174 0.53 3.48 -1.63
C PHE A 174 -0.19 2.57 -0.62
N HIS A 175 0.55 1.92 0.26
CA HIS A 175 0.01 1.16 1.38
C HIS A 175 -0.88 2.04 2.26
N LEU A 176 -0.42 3.24 2.66
CA LEU A 176 -1.26 4.18 3.42
C LEU A 176 -2.53 4.59 2.66
N ARG A 177 -2.44 4.84 1.35
CA ARG A 177 -3.63 5.10 0.51
C ARG A 177 -4.64 3.96 0.63
N TYR A 178 -4.20 2.70 0.57
CA TYR A 178 -5.08 1.55 0.72
C TYR A 178 -5.67 1.44 2.13
N GLN A 179 -4.82 1.51 3.15
CA GLN A 179 -5.18 1.30 4.56
C GLN A 179 -6.05 2.40 5.15
N PHE A 180 -6.05 3.60 4.55
CA PHE A 180 -6.92 4.69 4.94
C PHE A 180 -8.19 4.80 4.07
N CYS A 181 -8.42 3.90 3.11
CA CYS A 181 -9.74 3.81 2.48
C CYS A 181 -10.72 3.16 3.45
N LEU A 182 -11.46 3.96 4.23
CA LEU A 182 -12.48 3.47 5.17
C LEU A 182 -13.91 3.54 4.62
N VAL A 183 -14.07 3.94 3.36
CA VAL A 183 -15.36 4.12 2.70
C VAL A 183 -16.16 2.82 2.63
N SER A 184 -15.49 1.72 2.28
CA SER A 184 -16.11 0.39 2.17
C SER A 184 -15.04 -0.69 1.97
N ASP A 185 -15.25 -1.86 2.58
CA ASP A 185 -14.50 -3.07 2.24
C ASP A 185 -14.63 -3.41 0.75
N GLN A 186 -15.80 -3.20 0.15
CA GLN A 186 -16.01 -3.46 -1.29
C GLN A 186 -15.04 -2.66 -2.17
N VAL A 187 -14.76 -1.39 -1.82
CA VAL A 187 -13.80 -0.55 -2.57
C VAL A 187 -12.38 -1.10 -2.44
N ARG A 188 -11.99 -1.54 -1.24
CA ARG A 188 -10.71 -2.21 -0.99
C ARG A 188 -10.57 -3.50 -1.79
N GLN A 189 -11.58 -4.37 -1.76
CA GLN A 189 -11.56 -5.63 -2.50
C GLN A 189 -11.51 -5.40 -4.01
N THR A 190 -12.26 -4.42 -4.54
CA THR A 190 -12.21 -4.05 -5.95
C THR A 190 -10.82 -3.53 -6.34
N GLU A 191 -10.20 -2.69 -5.51
CA GLU A 191 -8.83 -2.21 -5.76
C GLU A 191 -7.80 -3.34 -5.67
N ARG A 192 -7.94 -4.26 -4.72
CA ARG A 192 -7.10 -5.45 -4.59
C ARG A 192 -7.13 -6.27 -5.88
N LEU A 193 -8.32 -6.61 -6.37
CA LEU A 193 -8.48 -7.39 -7.60
C LEU A 193 -7.87 -6.67 -8.81
N ARG A 194 -8.13 -5.36 -8.94
CA ARG A 194 -7.55 -4.54 -10.01
C ARG A 194 -6.02 -4.56 -9.98
N LEU A 195 -5.40 -4.45 -8.80
CA LEU A 195 -3.95 -4.47 -8.67
C LEU A 195 -3.37 -5.85 -8.99
N ILE A 196 -4.04 -6.93 -8.60
CA ILE A 196 -3.65 -8.29 -8.97
C ILE A 196 -3.65 -8.43 -10.50
N ASP A 197 -4.73 -8.03 -11.16
CA ASP A 197 -4.85 -8.09 -12.62
C ASP A 197 -3.78 -7.23 -13.30
N LEU A 198 -3.62 -5.98 -12.84
CA LEU A 198 -2.62 -5.03 -13.39
C LEU A 198 -1.20 -5.59 -13.35
N PHE A 199 -0.78 -6.16 -12.22
CA PHE A 199 0.58 -6.67 -12.08
C PHE A 199 0.75 -8.06 -12.70
N GLU A 200 -0.28 -8.89 -12.72
CA GLU A 200 -0.25 -10.14 -13.47
C GLU A 200 -0.02 -9.88 -14.96
N ASP A 201 -0.80 -8.99 -15.56
CA ASP A 201 -0.71 -8.64 -16.98
C ASP A 201 0.61 -7.96 -17.30
N ALA A 202 1.03 -6.96 -16.51
CA ALA A 202 2.31 -6.28 -16.72
C ALA A 202 3.52 -7.25 -16.66
N ILE A 203 3.47 -8.27 -15.79
CA ILE A 203 4.54 -9.27 -15.71
C ILE A 203 4.50 -10.24 -16.91
N LYS A 204 3.31 -10.66 -17.36
CA LYS A 204 3.13 -11.52 -18.54
C LYS A 204 3.60 -10.84 -19.82
N ASP A 205 3.20 -9.59 -20.01
CA ASP A 205 3.50 -8.79 -21.19
C ASP A 205 4.93 -8.24 -21.18
N LYS A 206 5.66 -8.44 -20.07
CA LYS A 206 7.03 -7.95 -19.84
C LYS A 206 7.10 -6.43 -19.97
N ASP A 207 6.10 -5.74 -19.44
CA ASP A 207 6.09 -4.30 -19.34
C ASP A 207 7.39 -3.82 -18.65
N GLU A 208 7.92 -2.70 -19.11
CA GLU A 208 9.08 -2.08 -18.48
C GLU A 208 8.68 -1.23 -17.27
N THR A 209 7.46 -0.67 -17.29
CA THR A 209 6.97 0.27 -16.27
C THR A 209 5.44 0.27 -16.21
N VAL A 210 4.89 0.26 -15.00
CA VAL A 210 3.50 0.61 -14.72
C VAL A 210 3.49 2.08 -14.32
N ASN A 211 3.09 2.95 -15.24
CA ASN A 211 3.07 4.38 -14.97
C ASN A 211 2.04 4.75 -13.88
N ALA A 212 2.20 5.94 -13.30
CA ALA A 212 1.35 6.39 -12.21
C ALA A 212 -0.14 6.39 -12.57
N SER A 213 -0.52 6.79 -13.79
CA SER A 213 -1.93 6.79 -14.21
C SER A 213 -2.55 5.39 -14.16
N LYS A 214 -1.85 4.37 -14.69
CA LYS A 214 -2.27 2.95 -14.59
C LYS A 214 -2.32 2.48 -13.13
N LEU A 215 -1.29 2.81 -12.34
CA LEU A 215 -1.20 2.38 -10.95
C LEU A 215 -2.35 2.92 -10.08
N PHE A 216 -2.73 4.18 -10.27
CA PHE A 216 -3.75 4.86 -9.45
C PHE A 216 -5.15 4.88 -10.06
N ASN A 217 -5.33 4.34 -11.27
CA ASN A 217 -6.58 4.44 -12.03
C ASN A 217 -7.03 5.92 -12.19
N PHE A 218 -6.06 6.78 -12.52
CA PHE A 218 -6.23 8.22 -12.67
C PHE A 218 -6.89 8.59 -13.99
#